data_AF-A0AA41RQS9-F1
#
_entry.id   AF-A0AA41RQS9-F1
#
_cell.length_a   1.000
_cell.length_b   1.000
_cell.length_c   1.000
_cell.angle_alpha   90.00
_cell.angle_beta   90.00
_cell.angle_gamma   90.00
#
_symmetry.space_group_name_H-M   'P 1'
#
loop_
_entity.id
_entity.type
_entity.pdbx_description
1 polymer ?
#
loop_
_entity_poly.entity_id
_entity_poly.type
_entity_poly.pdbx_seq_one_letter_code
_entity_poly.pdbx_strand_id
1 'polypeptide(L)'
;MVRATDKKSPREAVEFVLQLLKYNDNNGNPYSDVYWLSALVQSVGELEFGQQNIISLPSLLKRIDRLLQFDRLMPSYNGILTVSCIRTLTQIALKLSVSMPFLQERVFELIKPFRSFEAVWQIRIEASRALLDLEFSCKGIDAALSLFLTYLMEEVSLRGQVKLAVHAMRLCQVRLGSGSEDDIKGPTLLALLRLLESRKAFNNVFLRHHLFCILQLASG
;
A
#
# COMPACT_ATOMS: atom_id res chain seq x y z
N MET A 1 -3.33 2.66 -20.59
CA MET A 1 -2.71 1.33 -20.44
C MET A 1 -3.25 0.39 -21.50
N VAL A 2 -2.43 -0.47 -22.09
CA VAL A 2 -2.84 -1.39 -23.16
C VAL A 2 -3.65 -2.53 -22.56
N ARG A 3 -4.88 -2.71 -23.04
CA ARG A 3 -5.81 -3.77 -22.62
C ARG A 3 -6.33 -4.51 -23.84
N ALA A 4 -6.50 -5.81 -23.71
CA ALA A 4 -7.26 -6.60 -24.66
C ALA A 4 -8.77 -6.39 -24.45
N THR A 5 -9.58 -6.97 -25.33
CA THR A 5 -11.05 -6.86 -25.31
C THR A 5 -11.67 -7.39 -24.02
N ASP A 6 -11.01 -8.33 -23.35
CA ASP A 6 -11.37 -8.89 -22.05
C ASP A 6 -11.00 -7.99 -20.85
N LYS A 7 -10.53 -6.76 -21.11
CA LYS A 7 -9.98 -5.80 -20.13
C LYS A 7 -8.74 -6.31 -19.38
N LYS A 8 -8.13 -7.42 -19.80
CA LYS A 8 -6.88 -7.93 -19.24
C LYS A 8 -5.68 -7.35 -19.98
N SER A 9 -4.52 -7.37 -19.33
CA SER A 9 -3.27 -7.03 -20.01
C SER A 9 -2.95 -8.10 -21.06
N PRO A 10 -2.59 -7.74 -22.30
CA PRO A 10 -2.11 -8.73 -23.26
C PRO A 10 -0.80 -9.36 -22.77
N ARG A 11 -0.61 -10.65 -23.07
CA ARG A 11 0.55 -11.43 -22.59
C ARG A 11 1.87 -10.80 -23.00
N GLU A 12 1.92 -10.28 -24.23
CA GLU A 12 3.09 -9.65 -24.83
C GLU A 12 3.52 -8.42 -24.04
N ALA A 13 2.56 -7.62 -23.53
CA ALA A 13 2.87 -6.47 -22.70
C ALA A 13 3.41 -6.88 -21.31
N VAL A 14 2.86 -7.94 -20.72
CA VAL A 14 3.35 -8.48 -19.44
C VAL A 14 4.76 -9.02 -19.59
N GLU A 15 5.02 -9.76 -20.67
CA GLU A 15 6.33 -10.31 -20.98
C GLU A 15 7.34 -9.21 -21.29
N PHE A 16 6.94 -8.18 -22.04
CA PHE A 16 7.77 -7.02 -22.32
C PHE A 16 8.22 -6.31 -21.03
N VAL A 17 7.29 -6.03 -20.10
CA VAL A 17 7.63 -5.42 -18.80
C VAL A 17 8.57 -6.33 -17.99
N LEU A 18 8.34 -7.64 -18.00
CA LEU A 18 9.22 -8.60 -17.35
C LEU A 18 10.62 -8.61 -17.97
N GLN A 19 10.74 -8.52 -19.29
CA GLN A 19 12.01 -8.44 -19.99
C GLN A 19 12.75 -7.15 -19.65
N LEU A 20 12.08 -5.99 -19.65
CA LEU A 20 12.67 -4.72 -19.22
C LEU A 20 13.21 -4.80 -17.79
N LEU A 21 12.46 -5.41 -16.87
CA LEU A 21 12.93 -5.60 -15.51
C LEU A 21 14.13 -6.56 -15.45
N LYS A 22 14.18 -7.61 -16.26
CA LYS A 22 15.28 -8.60 -16.27
C LYS A 22 16.58 -8.02 -16.83
N TYR A 23 16.47 -7.28 -17.93
CA TYR A 23 17.61 -6.82 -18.73
C TYR A 23 17.95 -5.35 -18.49
N ASN A 24 17.64 -4.83 -17.30
CA ASN A 24 18.10 -3.51 -16.89
C ASN A 24 19.60 -3.57 -16.56
N ASP A 25 20.42 -3.10 -17.49
CA ASP A 25 21.83 -2.82 -17.28
C ASP A 25 22.04 -1.30 -17.29
N ASN A 26 22.33 -0.74 -16.11
CA ASN A 26 22.60 0.69 -15.95
C ASN A 26 24.11 0.99 -15.97
N ASN A 27 24.95 0.04 -16.37
CA ASN A 27 26.38 0.27 -16.51
C ASN A 27 26.67 1.33 -17.58
N GLY A 28 27.56 2.28 -17.28
CA GLY A 28 27.92 3.37 -18.18
C GLY A 28 26.97 4.58 -18.12
N ASN A 29 25.85 4.49 -17.39
CA ASN A 29 25.01 5.66 -17.10
C ASN A 29 25.55 6.40 -15.86
N PRO A 30 25.91 7.69 -15.96
CA PRO A 30 26.35 8.47 -14.81
C PRO A 30 25.22 8.79 -13.81
N TYR A 31 23.96 8.61 -14.22
CA TYR A 31 22.79 8.90 -13.40
C TYR A 31 22.15 7.64 -12.81
N SER A 32 21.51 7.80 -11.65
CA SER A 32 20.70 6.75 -11.04
C SER A 32 19.39 6.54 -11.80
N ASP A 33 19.12 5.31 -12.18
CA ASP A 33 17.91 4.83 -12.86
C ASP A 33 16.77 4.46 -11.89
N VAL A 34 16.94 4.73 -10.59
CA VAL A 34 15.99 4.35 -9.53
C VAL A 34 14.57 4.84 -9.78
N TYR A 35 14.40 6.05 -10.31
CA TYR A 35 13.07 6.59 -10.65
C TYR A 35 12.43 5.85 -11.83
N TRP A 36 13.23 5.46 -12.82
CA TRP A 36 12.78 4.66 -13.96
C TRP A 36 12.38 3.25 -13.49
N LEU A 37 13.20 2.62 -12.66
CA LEU A 37 12.89 1.33 -12.02
C LEU A 37 11.63 1.42 -11.16
N SER A 38 11.47 2.47 -10.36
CA SER A 38 10.27 2.73 -9.55
C SER A 38 9.01 2.80 -10.42
N ALA A 39 9.04 3.56 -11.52
CA ALA A 39 7.92 3.65 -12.46
C ALA A 39 7.63 2.31 -13.14
N LEU A 40 8.67 1.58 -13.56
CA LEU A 40 8.54 0.26 -14.18
C LEU A 40 7.92 -0.75 -13.20
N VAL A 41 8.35 -0.76 -11.93
CA VAL A 41 7.77 -1.60 -10.89
C VAL A 41 6.29 -1.24 -10.66
N GLN A 42 5.95 0.06 -10.56
CA GLN A 42 4.56 0.49 -10.41
C GLN A 42 3.68 0.05 -11.59
N SER A 43 4.20 0.05 -12.82
CA SER A 43 3.47 -0.44 -13.98
C SER A 43 3.07 -1.92 -13.87
N VAL A 44 3.83 -2.73 -13.13
CA VAL A 44 3.47 -4.13 -12.83
C VAL A 44 2.21 -4.20 -11.98
N GLY A 45 2.04 -3.28 -11.02
CA GLY A 45 0.84 -3.20 -10.17
C GLY A 45 -0.41 -2.82 -10.95
N GLU A 46 -0.24 -2.06 -12.04
CA GLU A 46 -1.34 -1.68 -12.93
C GLU A 46 -1.78 -2.81 -13.87
N LEU A 47 -0.97 -3.87 -14.03
CA LEU A 47 -1.34 -5.03 -14.86
C LEU A 47 -2.65 -5.67 -14.38
N GLU A 48 -3.46 -6.11 -15.35
CA GLU A 48 -4.67 -6.87 -15.10
C GLU A 48 -4.40 -8.31 -15.50
N PHE A 49 -4.22 -9.18 -14.52
CA PHE A 49 -3.91 -10.57 -14.76
C PHE A 49 -5.17 -11.32 -15.22
N GLY A 50 -5.12 -11.90 -16.41
CA GLY A 50 -6.03 -12.97 -16.86
C GLY A 50 -5.40 -14.34 -16.57
N GLN A 51 -6.14 -15.43 -16.79
CA GLN A 51 -5.66 -16.81 -16.56
C GLN A 51 -4.31 -17.10 -17.22
N GLN A 52 -4.09 -16.60 -18.43
CA GLN A 52 -2.85 -16.80 -19.18
C GLN A 52 -1.63 -16.06 -18.57
N ASN A 53 -1.86 -14.94 -17.90
CA ASN A 53 -0.78 -14.10 -17.34
C ASN A 53 -0.34 -14.57 -15.95
N ILE A 54 -1.15 -15.36 -15.25
CA ILE A 54 -0.83 -15.89 -13.91
C ILE A 54 0.48 -16.68 -13.94
N ILE A 55 0.80 -17.32 -15.07
CA ILE A 55 2.05 -18.08 -15.25
C ILE A 55 3.30 -17.19 -15.11
N SER A 56 3.21 -15.92 -15.52
CA SER A 56 4.32 -14.95 -15.43
C SER A 56 4.46 -14.30 -14.05
N LEU A 57 3.41 -14.38 -13.22
CA LEU A 57 3.37 -13.71 -11.91
C LEU A 57 4.51 -14.13 -10.97
N PRO A 58 4.86 -15.43 -10.81
CA PRO A 58 6.00 -15.81 -9.98
C PRO A 58 7.32 -15.18 -10.43
N SER A 59 7.53 -15.02 -11.73
CA SER A 59 8.73 -14.38 -12.28
C SER A 59 8.78 -12.89 -11.96
N LEU A 60 7.64 -12.20 -12.03
CA LEU A 60 7.50 -10.79 -11.65
C LEU A 60 7.73 -10.61 -10.14
N LEU A 61 7.07 -11.42 -9.31
CA LEU A 61 7.22 -11.37 -7.86
C LEU A 61 8.67 -11.63 -7.42
N LYS A 62 9.35 -12.62 -8.04
CA LYS A 62 10.77 -12.89 -7.80
C LYS A 62 11.64 -11.69 -8.17
N ARG A 63 11.28 -10.92 -9.20
CA ARG A 63 12.04 -9.72 -9.58
C ARG A 63 11.79 -8.56 -8.62
N ILE A 64 10.56 -8.37 -8.15
CA ILE A 64 10.22 -7.38 -7.11
C ILE A 64 10.95 -7.69 -5.79
N ASP A 65 10.97 -8.96 -5.37
CA ASP A 65 11.70 -9.40 -4.17
C ASP A 65 13.20 -9.09 -4.26
N ARG A 66 13.83 -9.37 -5.40
CA ARG A 66 15.22 -9.00 -5.65
C ARG A 66 15.46 -7.48 -5.56
N LEU A 67 14.53 -6.66 -6.04
CA LEU A 67 14.63 -5.21 -5.96
C LEU A 67 14.49 -4.72 -4.50
N LEU A 68 13.61 -5.33 -3.71
CA LEU A 68 13.51 -5.05 -2.27
C LEU A 68 14.81 -5.41 -1.53
N GLN A 69 15.39 -6.58 -1.83
CA GLN A 69 16.66 -7.00 -1.23
C GLN A 69 17.81 -6.09 -1.65
N PHE A 70 17.83 -5.67 -2.92
CA PHE A 70 18.82 -4.71 -3.42
C PHE A 70 18.71 -3.36 -2.73
N ASP A 71 17.50 -2.80 -2.64
CA ASP A 71 17.25 -1.49 -1.99
C ASP A 71 17.57 -1.52 -0.49
N ARG A 72 17.49 -2.70 0.15
CA ARG A 72 17.95 -2.87 1.53
C ARG A 72 19.47 -2.80 1.67
N LEU A 73 20.22 -3.29 0.68
CA LEU A 73 21.69 -3.29 0.68
C LEU A 73 22.26 -1.94 0.19
N MET A 74 21.60 -1.33 -0.79
CA MET A 74 21.96 -0.06 -1.38
C MET A 74 20.71 0.84 -1.45
N PRO A 75 20.42 1.60 -0.36
CA PRO A 75 19.19 2.38 -0.25
C PRO A 75 19.05 3.44 -1.32
N SER A 76 17.94 3.38 -2.05
CA SER A 76 17.48 4.43 -2.94
C SER A 76 17.13 5.71 -2.18
N TYR A 77 17.16 6.83 -2.91
CA TYR A 77 16.76 8.12 -2.36
C TYR A 77 15.33 8.06 -1.79
N ASN A 78 15.20 8.37 -0.49
CA ASN A 78 13.95 8.29 0.29
C ASN A 78 13.25 6.92 0.24
N GLY A 79 13.96 5.85 -0.12
CA GLY A 79 13.36 4.51 -0.26
C GLY A 79 12.30 4.41 -1.35
N ILE A 80 12.39 5.22 -2.41
CA ILE A 80 11.37 5.29 -3.46
C ILE A 80 11.15 3.93 -4.15
N LEU A 81 12.21 3.13 -4.29
CA LEU A 81 12.10 1.80 -4.88
C LEU A 81 11.35 0.86 -3.95
N THR A 82 11.72 0.80 -2.66
CA THR A 82 10.97 0.06 -1.64
C THR A 82 9.50 0.46 -1.58
N VAL A 83 9.19 1.77 -1.55
CA VAL A 83 7.81 2.29 -1.56
C VAL A 83 7.05 1.79 -2.79
N SER A 84 7.69 1.78 -3.96
CA SER A 84 7.08 1.31 -5.20
C SER A 84 6.83 -0.19 -5.21
N CYS A 85 7.78 -0.97 -4.67
CA CYS A 85 7.63 -2.41 -4.51
C CYS A 85 6.49 -2.76 -3.56
N ILE A 86 6.43 -2.14 -2.38
CA ILE A 86 5.36 -2.34 -1.39
C ILE A 86 4.00 -2.05 -2.03
N ARG A 87 3.84 -0.88 -2.65
CA ARG A 87 2.61 -0.48 -3.34
C ARG A 87 2.18 -1.50 -4.40
N THR A 88 3.14 -1.94 -5.21
CA THR A 88 2.90 -2.90 -6.29
C THR A 88 2.45 -4.25 -5.74
N LEU A 89 3.11 -4.76 -4.71
CA LEU A 89 2.75 -6.03 -4.06
C LEU A 89 1.34 -5.97 -3.47
N THR A 90 1.00 -4.87 -2.80
CA THR A 90 -0.35 -4.66 -2.26
C THR A 90 -1.40 -4.62 -3.36
N GLN A 91 -1.17 -3.89 -4.45
CA GLN A 91 -2.10 -3.84 -5.58
C GLN A 91 -2.33 -5.21 -6.20
N ILE A 92 -1.27 -5.99 -6.41
CA ILE A 92 -1.35 -7.36 -6.91
C ILE A 92 -2.17 -8.24 -5.96
N ALA A 93 -1.90 -8.16 -4.65
CA ALA A 93 -2.61 -8.93 -3.64
C ALA A 93 -4.09 -8.60 -3.57
N LEU A 94 -4.46 -7.31 -3.65
CA LEU A 94 -5.86 -6.87 -3.66
C LEU A 94 -6.62 -7.31 -4.92
N LYS A 95 -5.99 -7.18 -6.10
CA LYS A 95 -6.60 -7.61 -7.38
C LYS A 95 -6.82 -9.12 -7.45
N LEU A 96 -5.94 -9.88 -6.81
CA LEU A 96 -5.99 -11.35 -6.79
C LEU A 96 -6.66 -11.90 -5.53
N SER A 97 -7.25 -11.05 -4.69
CA SER A 97 -7.89 -11.43 -3.41
C SER A 97 -8.90 -12.57 -3.57
N VAL A 98 -9.79 -12.47 -4.56
CA VAL A 98 -10.82 -13.49 -4.86
C VAL A 98 -10.20 -14.79 -5.36
N SER A 99 -9.13 -14.71 -6.16
CA SER A 99 -8.51 -15.89 -6.80
C SER A 99 -7.45 -16.58 -5.93
N MET A 100 -6.78 -15.84 -5.04
CA MET A 100 -5.64 -16.29 -4.25
C MET A 100 -5.61 -15.60 -2.86
N PRO A 101 -6.51 -15.99 -1.94
CA PRO A 101 -6.60 -15.36 -0.62
C PRO A 101 -5.31 -15.51 0.21
N PHE A 102 -4.60 -16.64 0.09
CA PHE A 102 -3.31 -16.86 0.76
C PHE A 102 -2.21 -15.87 0.36
N LEU A 103 -2.32 -15.24 -0.82
CA LEU A 103 -1.35 -14.23 -1.26
C LEU A 103 -1.42 -12.99 -0.38
N GLN A 104 -2.62 -12.58 0.05
CA GLN A 104 -2.80 -11.40 0.90
C GLN A 104 -2.11 -11.57 2.25
N GLU A 105 -2.30 -12.71 2.91
CA GLU A 105 -1.66 -13.00 4.21
C GLU A 105 -0.12 -13.01 4.08
N ARG A 106 0.41 -13.62 3.03
CA ARG A 106 1.86 -13.62 2.77
C ARG A 106 2.41 -12.22 2.53
N VAL A 107 1.70 -11.40 1.75
CA VAL A 107 2.10 -10.01 1.47
C VAL A 107 1.99 -9.16 2.73
N PHE A 108 0.99 -9.40 3.58
CA PHE A 108 0.85 -8.75 4.88
C PHE A 108 2.07 -8.99 5.76
N GLU A 109 2.46 -10.26 5.96
CA GLU A 109 3.63 -10.61 6.77
C GLU A 109 4.95 -10.13 6.16
N LEU A 110 5.04 -10.09 4.82
CA LEU A 110 6.22 -9.53 4.12
C LEU A 110 6.35 -8.01 4.34
N ILE A 111 5.25 -7.26 4.38
CA ILE A 111 5.26 -5.80 4.47
C ILE A 111 5.45 -5.32 5.92
N LYS A 112 4.98 -6.09 6.91
CA LYS A 112 5.01 -5.74 8.33
C LYS A 112 6.38 -5.24 8.85
N PRO A 113 7.54 -5.82 8.49
CA PRO A 113 8.85 -5.35 8.97
C PRO A 113 9.23 -3.94 8.47
N PHE A 114 8.69 -3.48 7.34
CA PHE A 114 8.99 -2.16 6.77
C PHE A 114 8.41 -0.98 7.58
N ARG A 115 7.64 -1.28 8.64
CA ARG A 115 7.18 -0.29 9.62
C ARG A 115 8.18 0.02 10.73
N SER A 116 9.33 -0.67 10.77
CA SER A 116 10.39 -0.43 11.75
C SER A 116 10.79 1.05 11.80
N PHE A 117 11.09 1.55 13.01
CA PHE A 117 11.57 2.92 13.23
C PHE A 117 12.88 3.23 12.50
N GLU A 118 13.66 2.20 12.18
CA GLU A 118 14.91 2.31 11.41
C GLU A 118 14.66 2.69 9.94
N ALA A 119 13.47 2.39 9.41
CA ALA A 119 13.12 2.74 8.05
C ALA A 119 12.78 4.23 7.94
N VAL A 120 13.07 4.81 6.77
CA VAL A 120 12.69 6.21 6.46
C VAL A 120 11.16 6.35 6.52
N TRP A 121 10.67 7.49 7.00
CA TRP A 121 9.24 7.69 7.26
C TRP A 121 8.37 7.42 6.01
N GLN A 122 8.83 7.70 4.79
CA GLN A 122 8.08 7.39 3.56
C GLN A 122 7.79 5.89 3.41
N ILE A 123 8.77 5.03 3.73
CA ILE A 123 8.63 3.57 3.69
C ILE A 123 7.62 3.13 4.75
N ARG A 124 7.76 3.62 6.00
CA ARG A 124 6.83 3.25 7.09
C ARG A 124 5.40 3.60 6.77
N ILE A 125 5.17 4.79 6.21
CA ILE A 125 3.83 5.26 5.86
C ILE A 125 3.25 4.46 4.70
N GLU A 126 4.05 4.14 3.67
CA GLU A 126 3.57 3.28 2.59
C GLU A 126 3.25 1.87 3.10
N ALA A 127 4.10 1.29 3.94
CA ALA A 127 3.86 -0.01 4.57
C ALA A 127 2.57 0.01 5.41
N SER A 128 2.38 1.03 6.26
CA SER A 128 1.15 1.18 7.04
C SER A 128 -0.09 1.31 6.15
N ARG A 129 -0.05 2.09 5.07
CA ARG A 129 -1.16 2.20 4.11
C ARG A 129 -1.47 0.85 3.46
N ALA A 130 -0.44 0.18 2.98
CA ALA A 130 -0.56 -1.13 2.38
C ALA A 130 -1.24 -2.15 3.31
N LEU A 131 -0.84 -2.20 4.58
CA LEU A 131 -1.44 -3.09 5.57
C LEU A 131 -2.89 -2.70 5.90
N LEU A 132 -3.21 -1.40 5.92
CA LEU A 132 -4.59 -0.93 6.11
C LEU A 132 -5.49 -1.31 4.93
N ASP A 133 -5.02 -1.17 3.70
CA ASP A 133 -5.76 -1.60 2.50
C ASP A 133 -6.02 -3.12 2.53
N LEU A 134 -5.01 -3.92 2.91
CA LEU A 134 -5.16 -5.37 3.05
C LEU A 134 -6.15 -5.73 4.16
N GLU A 135 -6.03 -5.13 5.35
CA GLU A 135 -6.92 -5.39 6.48
C GLU A 135 -8.36 -5.00 6.14
N PHE A 136 -8.56 -3.86 5.47
CA PHE A 136 -9.86 -3.42 4.98
C PHE A 136 -10.48 -4.44 4.03
N SER A 137 -9.69 -4.95 3.07
CA SER A 137 -10.18 -5.93 2.11
C SER A 137 -10.53 -7.30 2.73
N CYS A 138 -9.83 -7.69 3.81
CA CYS A 138 -9.99 -9.00 4.42
C CYS A 138 -11.02 -9.03 5.56
N LYS A 139 -11.04 -8.00 6.41
CA LYS A 139 -11.78 -7.97 7.69
C LYS A 139 -12.66 -6.75 7.87
N GLY A 140 -12.67 -5.84 6.90
CA GLY A 140 -13.58 -4.70 6.94
C GLY A 140 -13.03 -3.41 7.50
N ILE A 141 -13.91 -2.40 7.51
CA ILE A 141 -13.58 -1.04 7.94
C ILE A 141 -13.25 -0.94 9.43
N ASP A 142 -13.96 -1.69 10.28
CA ASP A 142 -13.74 -1.67 11.73
C ASP A 142 -12.34 -2.18 12.10
N ALA A 143 -11.93 -3.29 11.48
CA ALA A 143 -10.59 -3.85 11.67
C ALA A 143 -9.51 -2.91 11.12
N ALA A 144 -9.72 -2.32 9.94
CA ALA A 144 -8.80 -1.36 9.36
C ALA A 144 -8.65 -0.10 10.24
N LEU A 145 -9.73 0.44 10.78
CA LEU A 145 -9.68 1.61 11.68
C LEU A 145 -9.03 1.29 13.02
N SER A 146 -9.29 0.10 13.58
CA SER A 146 -8.59 -0.39 14.78
C SER A 146 -7.08 -0.50 14.56
N LEU A 147 -6.67 -1.02 13.40
CA LEU A 147 -5.28 -1.11 13.00
C LEU A 147 -4.67 0.28 12.78
N PHE A 148 -5.41 1.19 12.15
CA PHE A 148 -5.01 2.57 11.92
C PHE A 148 -4.73 3.30 13.24
N LEU A 149 -5.58 3.14 14.25
CA LEU A 149 -5.38 3.74 15.58
C LEU A 149 -4.05 3.29 16.19
N THR A 150 -3.77 1.98 16.13
CA THR A 150 -2.50 1.41 16.60
C THR A 150 -1.32 2.03 15.87
N TYR A 151 -1.39 2.07 14.54
CA TYR A 151 -0.30 2.55 13.70
C TYR A 151 -0.06 4.05 13.85
N LEU A 152 -1.12 4.82 14.04
CA LEU A 152 -1.03 6.24 14.26
C LEU A 152 -0.37 6.55 15.61
N MET A 153 -0.62 5.75 16.65
CA MET A 153 0.03 5.91 17.95
C MET A 153 1.54 5.66 17.87
N GLU A 154 1.96 4.69 17.06
CA GLU A 154 3.37 4.38 16.81
C GLU A 154 4.06 5.44 15.93
N GLU A 155 3.35 6.12 15.03
CA GLU A 155 3.99 7.04 14.09
C GLU A 155 4.48 8.34 14.75
N VAL A 156 5.79 8.59 14.62
CA VAL A 156 6.49 9.73 15.23
C VAL A 156 6.42 10.97 14.34
N SER A 157 6.42 10.81 13.01
CA SER A 157 6.41 11.95 12.08
C SER A 157 5.03 12.62 12.03
N LEU A 158 4.96 13.93 12.28
CA LEU A 158 3.72 14.71 12.12
C LEU A 158 3.18 14.61 10.68
N ARG A 159 4.07 14.63 9.68
CA ARG A 159 3.70 14.46 8.27
C ARG A 159 3.18 13.04 8.02
N GLY A 160 3.80 12.04 8.64
CA GLY A 160 3.36 10.65 8.57
C GLY A 160 1.96 10.45 9.13
N GLN A 161 1.70 10.98 10.33
CA GLN A 161 0.38 10.93 10.97
C GLN A 161 -0.73 11.47 10.07
N VAL A 162 -0.52 12.65 9.47
CA VAL A 162 -1.47 13.24 8.51
C VAL A 162 -1.68 12.33 7.30
N LYS A 163 -0.59 11.79 6.73
CA LYS A 163 -0.65 10.91 5.56
C LYS A 163 -1.36 9.58 5.83
N LEU A 164 -1.34 9.07 7.06
CA LEU A 164 -2.14 7.91 7.48
C LEU A 164 -3.59 8.29 7.68
N ALA A 165 -3.89 9.40 8.34
CA ALA A 165 -5.26 9.85 8.56
C ALA A 165 -6.00 10.13 7.25
N VAL A 166 -5.33 10.76 6.27
CA VAL A 166 -5.85 10.95 4.91
C VAL A 166 -6.22 9.61 4.26
N HIS A 167 -5.41 8.58 4.48
CA HIS A 167 -5.64 7.26 3.90
C HIS A 167 -6.80 6.53 4.60
N ALA A 168 -6.86 6.56 5.93
CA ALA A 168 -8.00 6.03 6.68
C ALA A 168 -9.32 6.71 6.29
N MET A 169 -9.30 8.04 6.11
CA MET A 169 -10.45 8.79 5.59
C MET A 169 -10.88 8.32 4.20
N ARG A 170 -9.93 8.04 3.30
CA ARG A 170 -10.22 7.46 1.98
C ARG A 170 -10.89 6.09 2.10
N LEU A 171 -10.44 5.23 3.02
CA LEU A 171 -11.07 3.91 3.25
C LEU A 171 -12.53 4.06 3.71
N CYS A 172 -12.82 5.01 4.61
CA CYS A 172 -14.19 5.33 5.01
C CYS A 172 -15.05 5.80 3.83
N GLN A 173 -14.50 6.63 2.93
CA GLN A 173 -15.20 7.07 1.72
C GLN A 173 -15.48 5.90 0.75
N VAL A 174 -14.51 4.99 0.58
CA VAL A 174 -14.68 3.80 -0.25
C VAL A 174 -15.79 2.90 0.30
N ARG A 175 -15.85 2.70 1.63
CA ARG A 175 -16.94 1.95 2.31
C ARG A 175 -18.32 2.53 1.98
N LEU A 176 -18.48 3.85 2.09
CA LEU A 176 -19.75 4.52 1.77
C LEU A 176 -20.17 4.31 0.30
N GLY A 177 -19.20 4.30 -0.61
CA GLY A 177 -19.45 4.04 -2.03
C GLY A 177 -19.74 2.57 -2.37
N SER A 178 -19.25 1.61 -1.58
CA SER A 178 -19.47 0.18 -1.81
C SER A 178 -20.77 -0.37 -1.22
N GLY A 179 -21.46 0.39 -0.36
CA GLY A 179 -22.70 -0.03 0.29
C GLY A 179 -22.55 -1.23 1.21
N SER A 180 -21.34 -1.50 1.73
CA SER A 180 -21.11 -2.63 2.64
C SER A 180 -21.73 -2.35 4.01
N GLU A 181 -22.49 -3.31 4.55
CA GLU A 181 -23.08 -3.25 5.91
C GLU A 181 -22.07 -3.41 7.04
N ASP A 182 -20.78 -3.31 6.76
CA ASP A 182 -19.74 -3.54 7.74
C ASP A 182 -19.65 -2.34 8.68
N ASP A 183 -20.22 -2.48 9.87
CA ASP A 183 -20.39 -1.40 10.84
C ASP A 183 -19.15 -1.15 11.70
N ILE A 184 -18.88 0.14 11.91
CA ILE A 184 -17.81 0.57 12.81
C ILE A 184 -18.29 0.35 14.24
N LYS A 185 -17.58 -0.49 14.99
CA LYS A 185 -18.01 -0.88 16.33
C LYS A 185 -17.78 0.24 17.33
N GLY A 186 -18.60 0.27 18.38
CA GLY A 186 -18.53 1.25 19.47
C GLY A 186 -17.14 1.46 20.09
N PRO A 187 -16.33 0.41 20.35
CA PRO A 187 -14.97 0.57 20.87
C PRO A 187 -14.05 1.37 19.94
N THR A 188 -14.14 1.13 18.63
CA THR A 188 -13.34 1.80 17.60
C THR A 188 -13.73 3.28 17.50
N LEU A 189 -15.03 3.59 17.53
CA LEU A 189 -15.55 4.96 17.56
C LEU A 189 -15.08 5.71 18.82
N LEU A 190 -15.18 5.08 19.99
CA LEU A 190 -14.72 5.67 21.25
C LEU A 190 -13.22 5.94 21.23
N ALA A 191 -12.43 5.05 20.64
CA ALA A 191 -10.99 5.24 20.51
C ALA A 191 -10.65 6.40 19.56
N LEU A 192 -11.39 6.57 18.45
CA LEU A 192 -11.25 7.72 17.56
C LEU A 192 -11.60 9.05 18.25
N LEU A 193 -12.66 9.08 19.06
CA LEU A 193 -13.03 10.25 19.86
C LEU A 193 -11.96 10.61 20.90
N ARG A 194 -11.47 9.62 21.65
CA ARG A 194 -10.36 9.81 22.61
C ARG A 194 -9.09 10.31 21.92
N LEU A 195 -8.81 9.82 20.71
CA LEU A 195 -7.68 10.26 19.92
C LEU A 195 -7.86 11.72 19.47
N LEU A 196 -9.06 12.14 19.07
CA LEU A 196 -9.37 13.53 18.70
C LEU A 196 -9.12 14.50 19.86
N GLU A 197 -9.42 14.08 21.09
CA GLU A 197 -9.17 14.84 22.32
C GLU A 197 -7.71 14.78 22.80
N SER A 198 -6.90 13.86 22.25
CA SER A 198 -5.54 13.64 22.72
C SER A 198 -4.59 14.79 22.40
N ARG A 199 -3.51 14.90 23.19
CA ARG A 199 -2.39 15.83 22.90
C ARG A 199 -1.80 15.62 21.51
N LYS A 200 -1.84 14.38 20.99
CA LYS A 200 -1.29 14.05 19.67
C LYS A 200 -2.08 14.73 18.55
N ALA A 201 -3.41 14.71 18.64
CA ALA A 201 -4.27 15.46 17.72
C ALA A 201 -4.17 16.98 17.93
N PHE A 202 -4.08 17.44 19.19
CA PHE A 202 -3.92 18.87 19.49
C PHE A 202 -2.65 19.46 18.85
N ASN A 203 -1.53 18.75 18.93
CA ASN A 203 -0.24 19.17 18.37
C ASN A 203 -0.18 19.11 16.84
N ASN A 204 -1.19 18.52 16.18
CA ASN A 204 -1.21 18.33 14.73
C ASN A 204 -2.59 18.69 14.17
N VAL A 205 -2.78 19.97 13.86
CA VAL A 205 -4.06 20.53 13.39
C VAL A 205 -4.62 19.78 12.17
N PHE A 206 -3.76 19.42 11.22
CA PHE A 206 -4.17 18.66 10.04
C PHE A 206 -4.61 17.24 10.38
N LEU A 207 -3.94 16.57 11.31
CA LEU A 207 -4.39 15.26 11.82
C LEU A 207 -5.76 15.38 12.45
N ARG A 208 -5.96 16.39 13.33
CA ARG A 208 -7.24 16.62 14.00
C ARG A 208 -8.37 16.86 13.00
N HIS A 209 -8.12 17.64 11.95
CA HIS A 209 -9.08 17.84 10.87
C HIS A 209 -9.48 16.52 10.20
N HIS A 210 -8.52 15.67 9.81
CA HIS A 210 -8.85 14.38 9.18
C HIS A 210 -9.53 13.40 10.13
N LEU A 211 -9.20 13.40 11.42
CA LEU A 211 -9.91 12.59 12.42
C LEU A 211 -11.37 13.02 12.56
N PHE A 212 -11.63 14.33 12.57
CA PHE A 212 -12.99 14.85 12.55
C PHE A 212 -13.76 14.41 11.30
N CYS A 213 -13.13 14.48 10.11
CA CYS A 213 -13.74 13.99 8.87
C CYS A 213 -14.03 12.48 8.91
N ILE A 214 -13.14 11.65 9.48
CA ILE A 214 -13.37 10.22 9.65
C ILE A 214 -14.61 9.97 10.53
N LEU A 215 -14.72 10.67 11.66
CA LEU A 215 -15.88 10.57 12.55
C LEU A 215 -17.17 11.01 11.87
N GLN A 216 -17.13 12.08 11.06
CA GLN A 216 -18.28 12.53 10.28
C GLN A 216 -18.72 11.46 9.27
N LEU A 217 -17.78 10.84 8.56
CA LEU A 217 -18.05 9.74 7.62
C LEU A 217 -18.53 8.47 8.31
N ALA A 218 -18.20 8.28 9.59
CA ALA A 218 -18.68 7.15 10.39
C ALA A 218 -20.12 7.34 10.89
N SER A 219 -20.59 8.61 10.99
CA SER A 219 -21.92 8.97 11.48
C SER A 219 -22.99 9.12 10.38
N GLY A 220 -22.58 9.14 9.11
CA GLY A 220 -23.45 9.21 7.93
C GLY A 220 -23.54 7.86 7.23
#